data_AF-A0A3A9JD52-F1
#
_entry.id   AF-A0A3A9JD52-F1
#
_cell.length_a   1.000
_cell.length_b   1.000
_cell.length_c   1.000
_cell.angle_alpha   90.00
_cell.angle_beta   90.00
_cell.angle_gamma   90.00
#
_symmetry.space_group_name_H-M   'P 1'
#
loop_
_entity.id
_entity.type
_entity.pdbx_description
1 polymer ?
#
loop_
_entity_poly.entity_id
_entity_poly.type
_entity_poly.pdbx_seq_one_letter_code
_entity_poly.pdbx_strand_id
1 'polypeptide(L)' 'MTPQPQQAILASIEQMDSTLAVATALAESGRALDLHGLEEDMTRLCGAVLLLPAEDGRVLRPAMAGLLARLEGLSAALLR' A
#
# COMPACT_ATOMS: atom_id res chain seq x y z
N MET A 1 -6.32 -22.97 -10.77
CA MET A 1 -6.95 -21.72 -11.24
C MET A 1 -5.99 -20.60 -10.90
N THR A 2 -5.42 -19.91 -11.89
CA THR A 2 -4.57 -18.74 -11.64
C THR A 2 -5.46 -17.56 -11.24
N PRO A 3 -5.19 -16.88 -10.11
CA PRO A 3 -5.96 -15.70 -9.73
C PRO A 3 -5.87 -14.66 -10.85
N GLN A 4 -6.97 -13.93 -11.07
CA GLN A 4 -6.94 -12.84 -12.05
C GLN A 4 -5.93 -11.79 -11.56
N PRO A 5 -5.15 -11.14 -12.44
CA PRO A 5 -4.06 -10.25 -12.04
C PRO A 5 -4.52 -9.13 -11.10
N GLN A 6 -5.72 -8.59 -11.30
CA GLN A 6 -6.33 -7.61 -10.39
C GLN A 6 -6.61 -8.15 -8.97
N GLN A 7 -6.91 -9.43 -8.82
CA GLN A 7 -7.13 -10.05 -7.49
C GLN A 7 -5.80 -10.19 -6.74
N ALA A 8 -4.74 -10.57 -7.44
CA ALA A 8 -3.41 -10.63 -6.85
C ALA A 8 -2.92 -9.25 -6.40
N ILE A 9 -3.15 -8.22 -7.22
CA ILE A 9 -2.83 -6.84 -6.88
C ILE A 9 -3.66 -6.36 -5.69
N LEU A 10 -4.96 -6.65 -5.65
CA LEU A 10 -5.80 -6.30 -4.50
C LEU A 10 -5.29 -6.93 -3.20
N ALA A 11 -4.92 -8.22 -3.24
CA ALA A 11 -4.32 -8.88 -2.08
C ALA A 11 -3.01 -8.20 -1.65
N SER A 12 -2.17 -7.77 -2.59
CA SER A 12 -0.96 -6.99 -2.27
C SER A 12 -1.27 -5.63 -1.66
N ILE A 13 -2.34 -4.94 -2.11
CA ILE A 13 -2.80 -3.69 -1.49
C ILE A 13 -3.24 -3.94 -0.04
N GLU A 14 -4.04 -4.99 0.21
CA GLU A 14 -4.51 -5.35 1.55
C GLU A 14 -3.35 -5.71 2.50
N GLN A 15 -2.36 -6.45 2.01
CA GLN A 15 -1.14 -6.76 2.78
C GLN A 15 -0.35 -5.49 3.13
N MET A 16 -0.22 -4.56 2.17
CA MET A 16 0.47 -3.30 2.39
C MET A 16 -0.30 -2.42 3.40
N ASP A 17 -1.62 -2.35 3.29
CA ASP A 17 -2.46 -1.58 4.21
C ASP A 17 -2.33 -2.09 5.66
N SER A 18 -2.34 -3.41 5.85
CA SER A 18 -2.10 -4.03 7.17
C SER A 18 -0.71 -3.69 7.72
N THR A 19 0.32 -3.76 6.87
CA THR A 19 1.69 -3.39 7.25
C THR A 19 1.79 -1.94 7.67
N LEU A 20 1.21 -1.03 6.89
CA LEU A 20 1.18 0.40 7.21
C LEU A 20 0.36 0.69 8.47
N ALA A 21 -0.72 -0.05 8.72
CA ALA A 21 -1.50 0.08 9.95
C ALA A 21 -0.67 -0.23 11.20
N VAL A 22 0.12 -1.30 11.15
CA VAL A 22 1.03 -1.66 12.25
C VAL A 22 2.15 -0.63 12.39
N ALA A 23 2.72 -0.18 11.26
CA ALA A 23 3.73 0.87 11.27
C ALA A 23 3.20 2.16 11.91
N THR A 24 1.99 2.63 11.54
CA THR A 24 1.39 3.82 12.15
C THR A 24 1.21 3.66 13.66
N ALA A 25 0.69 2.53 14.14
CA ALA A 25 0.52 2.28 15.57
C ALA A 25 1.86 2.30 16.33
N LEU A 26 2.92 1.76 15.72
CA LEU A 26 4.27 1.80 16.29
C LEU A 26 4.83 3.24 16.31
N ALA A 27 4.69 3.99 15.23
CA ALA A 27 5.10 5.40 15.17
C ALA A 27 4.39 6.23 16.25
N GLU A 28 3.07 6.08 16.38
CA GLU A 28 2.26 6.76 17.39
C GLU A 28 2.68 6.40 18.83
N SER A 29 3.22 5.20 19.05
CA SER A 29 3.78 4.78 20.34
C SER A 29 5.21 5.29 20.61
N GLY A 30 5.77 6.13 19.72
CA GLY A 30 7.12 6.69 19.84
C GLY A 30 8.23 5.69 19.52
N ARG A 31 7.91 4.59 18.81
CA ARG A 31 8.89 3.58 18.42
C ARG A 31 9.56 3.98 17.12
N ALA A 32 10.89 3.81 17.06
CA ALA A 32 11.62 3.92 15.82
C ALA A 32 11.17 2.82 14.85
N LEU A 33 10.94 3.20 13.60
CA LEU A 33 10.57 2.31 12.51
C LEU A 33 11.69 2.29 11.48
N ASP A 34 12.03 1.08 11.05
CA ASP A 34 12.77 0.89 9.82
C ASP A 34 11.75 0.68 8.68
N LEU A 35 11.74 1.61 7.73
CA LEU A 35 10.89 1.58 6.55
C LEU A 35 11.66 1.15 5.29
N HIS A 36 12.85 0.55 5.48
CA HIS A 36 13.62 0.02 4.39
C HIS A 36 12.80 -0.97 3.54
N GLY A 37 12.91 -0.86 2.22
CA GLY A 37 12.15 -1.69 1.27
C GLY A 37 10.75 -1.17 0.94
N LEU A 38 10.17 -0.25 1.72
CA LEU A 38 8.81 0.27 1.46
C LEU A 38 8.69 0.94 0.09
N GLU A 39 9.70 1.73 -0.31
CA GLU A 39 9.73 2.38 -1.62
C GLU A 39 9.74 1.36 -2.76
N GLU A 40 10.53 0.28 -2.61
CA GLU A 40 10.61 -0.77 -3.62
C GLU A 40 9.30 -1.55 -3.72
N ASP A 41 8.68 -1.89 -2.58
CA ASP A 41 7.39 -2.56 -2.56
C ASP A 41 6.30 -1.70 -3.20
N MET A 42 6.27 -0.41 -2.88
CA MET A 42 5.32 0.53 -3.46
C MET A 42 5.55 0.70 -4.97
N THR A 43 6.82 0.76 -5.40
CA THR A 43 7.17 0.83 -6.82
C THR A 43 6.71 -0.42 -7.57
N ARG A 44 6.92 -1.61 -7.00
CA ARG A 44 6.42 -2.87 -7.56
C ARG A 44 4.91 -2.90 -7.68
N LEU A 45 4.20 -2.48 -6.62
CA LEU A 45 2.74 -2.43 -6.60
C LEU A 45 2.17 -1.45 -7.64
N CYS A 46 2.69 -0.23 -7.68
CA CYS A 46 2.30 0.79 -8.65
C CYS A 46 2.59 0.32 -10.09
N GLY A 47 3.75 -0.30 -10.33
CA GLY A 47 4.10 -0.89 -11.61
C GLY A 47 3.11 -1.98 -12.04
N ALA A 48 2.72 -2.88 -11.13
CA ALA A 48 1.73 -3.91 -11.41
C ALA A 48 0.36 -3.34 -11.80
N VAL A 49 -0.09 -2.27 -11.14
CA VAL A 49 -1.33 -1.56 -11.48
C VAL A 49 -1.25 -0.92 -12.86
N LEU A 50 -0.12 -0.27 -13.19
CA LEU A 50 0.10 0.40 -14.48
C LEU A 50 0.11 -0.56 -15.67
N LEU A 51 0.40 -1.84 -15.44
CA LEU A 51 0.38 -2.89 -16.46
C LEU A 51 -1.02 -3.47 -16.72
N LEU A 52 -2.03 -3.12 -15.92
CA LEU A 52 -3.39 -3.60 -16.13
C LEU A 52 -4.09 -2.87 -17.30
N PRO A 53 -4.99 -3.56 -18.01
CA PRO A 53 -5.97 -2.89 -18.86
C PRO A 53 -6.73 -1.82 -18.07
N ALA A 54 -7.08 -0.70 -18.72
CA ALA A 54 -7.68 0.44 -18.04
C ALA A 54 -8.97 0.11 -17.27
N GLU A 55 -9.81 -0.80 -17.79
CA GLU A 55 -11.03 -1.24 -17.13
C GLU A 55 -10.73 -2.01 -15.82
N ASP A 56 -9.73 -2.89 -15.85
CA ASP A 56 -9.30 -3.67 -14.68
C ASP A 56 -8.55 -2.79 -13.66
N GLY A 57 -7.79 -1.80 -14.13
CA GLY A 57 -7.13 -0.84 -13.24
C GLY A 57 -8.12 0.10 -12.53
N ARG A 58 -9.24 0.46 -13.19
CA ARG A 58 -10.27 1.33 -12.59
C ARG A 58 -10.90 0.75 -11.33
N VAL A 59 -11.09 -0.57 -11.28
CA VAL A 59 -11.68 -1.21 -10.10
C VAL A 59 -10.79 -1.13 -8.86
N LEU A 60 -9.48 -0.92 -9.04
CA LEU A 60 -8.50 -0.80 -7.95
C LEU A 60 -8.39 0.63 -7.39
N ARG A 61 -8.98 1.64 -8.04
CA ARG A 61 -8.85 3.05 -7.61
C ARG A 61 -9.22 3.30 -6.15
N PRO A 62 -10.35 2.78 -5.61
CA PRO A 62 -10.70 3.01 -4.21
C PRO A 62 -9.65 2.41 -3.26
N ALA A 63 -9.14 1.22 -3.56
CA ALA A 63 -8.13 0.55 -2.76
C ALA A 63 -6.79 1.32 -2.77
N MET A 64 -6.37 1.79 -3.95
CA MET A 64 -5.17 2.63 -4.09
C MET A 64 -5.30 3.97 -3.36
N ALA A 65 -6.48 4.61 -3.40
CA ALA A 65 -6.74 5.84 -2.66
C ALA A 65 -6.68 5.62 -1.14
N GLY A 66 -7.23 4.50 -0.65
CA GLY A 66 -7.10 4.11 0.75
C GLY A 66 -5.65 3.92 1.18
N LEU A 67 -4.86 3.25 0.35
CA LEU A 67 -3.44 3.03 0.62
C LEU A 67 -2.64 4.34 0.67
N LEU A 68 -2.93 5.28 -0.23
CA LEU A 68 -2.32 6.61 -0.22
C LEU A 68 -2.66 7.37 1.08
N ALA A 69 -3.93 7.39 1.48
CA ALA A 69 -4.34 8.03 2.72
C ALA A 69 -3.65 7.41 3.95
N ARG A 70 -3.38 6.10 3.93
CA ARG A 70 -2.64 5.40 4.99
C ARG A 70 -1.18 5.86 5.06
N LEU A 71 -0.51 5.98 3.91
CA LEU A 71 0.86 6.51 3.81
C LEU A 71 0.95 7.96 4.30
N GLU A 72 -0.01 8.80 3.92
CA GLU A 72 -0.11 10.19 4.40
C GLU A 72 -0.27 10.23 5.93
N GLY A 73 -1.11 9.36 6.49
CA GLY A 73 -1.26 9.22 7.94
C GLY A 73 0.03 8.80 8.65
N LEU A 74 0.75 7.81 8.10
CA LEU A 74 2.06 7.39 8.63
C LEU A 74 3.08 8.54 8.55
N SER A 75 3.15 9.24 7.41
CA SER A 75 4.05 10.38 7.23
C SER A 75 3.77 11.47 8.28
N ALA A 76 2.49 11.78 8.54
CA ALA A 76 2.11 12.73 9.57
C ALA A 76 2.46 12.27 10.99
N ALA A 77 2.43 10.96 11.27
CA ALA A 77 2.84 10.39 12.55
C ALA A 77 4.35 10.45 12.78
N LEU A 78 5.15 10.30 11.72
CA LEU A 78 6.63 10.35 11.79
C LEU A 78 7.19 11.78 11.96
N LEU A 79 6.40 12.80 11.62
CA LEU A 79 6.79 14.21 11.77
C LEU A 79 6.52 14.77 13.19
N ARG A 80 5.96 13.96 14.09
CA ARG A 80 5.66 14.33 15.49
C ARG A 80 6.78 13.88 16.42
#